data_AF-A0A8S3UIK5-F1
#
_entry.id   AF-A0A8S3UIK5-F1
#
_cell.length_a   1.000
_cell.length_b   1.000
_cell.length_c   1.000
_cell.angle_alpha   90.00
_cell.angle_beta   90.00
_cell.angle_gamma   90.00
#
_symmetry.space_group_name_H-M   'P 1'
#
loop_
_entity.id
_entity.type
_entity.pdbx_description
1 polymer ?
#
loop_
_entity_poly.entity_id
_entity_poly.type
_entity_poly.pdbx_seq_one_letter_code
_entity_poly.pdbx_strand_id
1 'polypeptide(L)'
;MVMIFVLKIRSANRYFHCRFDPPLRVNPGDEIRTTCTYYFLSSNETIFFGEGTSDEMCYGFITYYPAQNIALPYCTTWKTVEKCKRYMPQFGGIIDGCKWKDFLSGGNEYIGFMMIELAMHCNTTCSLNCTEKVRNLREHECLRGDIGDFMIFKLQRKYPSISLIKDCFQENKSDNLKAYSYCLILSLAIMYFS
;
A
#
# COMPACT_ATOMS: atom_id res chain seq x y z
N MET A 1 -11.64 -17.88 21.31
CA MET A 1 -10.19 -18.10 21.44
C MET A 1 -9.59 -16.87 22.10
N VAL A 2 -8.75 -17.00 23.13
CA VAL A 2 -8.18 -15.84 23.84
C VAL A 2 -6.82 -15.53 23.21
N MET A 3 -6.71 -14.41 22.51
CA MET A 3 -5.43 -13.87 22.06
C MET A 3 -5.12 -12.69 22.93
N ILE A 4 -4.03 -12.73 23.69
CA ILE A 4 -3.54 -11.62 24.52
C ILE A 4 -2.78 -10.62 23.65
N PHE A 5 -2.82 -9.32 23.96
CA PHE A 5 -2.12 -8.29 23.16
C PHE A 5 -1.05 -7.58 23.99
N VAL A 6 0.10 -7.30 23.37
CA VAL A 6 1.07 -6.29 23.81
C VAL A 6 1.40 -5.44 22.59
N LEU A 7 1.04 -4.16 22.61
CA LEU A 7 1.28 -3.23 21.50
C LEU A 7 2.70 -2.65 21.64
N LYS A 8 3.49 -2.71 20.57
CA LYS A 8 4.80 -2.05 20.48
C LYS A 8 4.65 -0.75 19.70
N ILE A 9 4.79 0.38 20.36
CA ILE A 9 4.75 1.71 19.73
C ILE A 9 6.18 2.22 19.60
N ARG A 10 6.56 2.72 18.41
CA ARG A 10 7.84 3.42 18.21
C ARG A 10 7.61 4.91 18.45
N SER A 11 8.25 5.45 19.49
CA SER A 11 8.38 6.89 19.70
C SER A 11 9.85 7.20 19.98
N ALA A 12 10.44 8.12 19.20
CA ALA A 12 11.81 8.62 19.37
C ALA A 12 12.89 7.52 19.57
N ASN A 13 12.94 6.52 18.67
CA ASN A 13 13.90 5.40 18.72
C ASN A 13 13.86 4.52 19.98
N ARG A 14 12.80 4.61 20.79
CA ARG A 14 12.53 3.67 21.88
C ARG A 14 11.30 2.81 21.58
N TYR A 15 11.46 1.54 21.92
CA TYR A 15 10.42 0.55 21.81
C TYR A 15 9.73 0.40 23.16
N PHE A 16 8.50 0.86 23.25
CA PHE A 16 7.68 0.65 24.45
C PHE A 16 6.81 -0.59 24.25
N HIS A 17 6.85 -1.51 25.20
CA HIS A 17 5.95 -2.66 25.26
C HIS A 17 4.77 -2.29 26.16
N CYS A 18 3.64 -1.94 25.55
CA CYS A 18 2.40 -1.64 26.26
C CYS A 18 1.63 -2.95 26.49
N ARG A 19 1.48 -3.36 27.75
CA ARG A 19 0.70 -4.55 28.14
C ARG A 19 -0.72 -4.14 28.53
N PHE A 20 -1.72 -4.86 28.03
CA PHE A 20 -3.09 -4.73 28.51
C PHE A 20 -3.29 -5.54 29.80
N ASP A 21 -3.95 -4.94 30.78
CA ASP A 21 -4.37 -5.59 32.02
C ASP A 21 -5.83 -5.17 32.39
N PRO A 22 -6.82 -6.08 32.29
CA PRO A 22 -6.67 -7.45 31.85
C PRO A 22 -6.31 -7.50 30.36
N PRO A 23 -5.73 -8.60 29.90
CA PRO A 23 -5.41 -8.76 28.51
C PRO A 23 -6.62 -8.69 27.58
N LEU A 24 -6.46 -7.98 26.46
CA LEU A 24 -7.45 -7.96 25.39
C LEU A 24 -7.59 -9.37 24.80
N ARG A 25 -8.80 -9.77 24.41
CA ARG A 25 -9.11 -11.00 23.70
C ARG A 25 -9.57 -10.68 22.28
N VAL A 26 -8.96 -11.32 21.29
CA VAL A 26 -9.41 -11.25 19.88
C VAL A 26 -9.85 -12.61 19.39
N ASN A 27 -10.99 -12.64 18.71
CA ASN A 27 -11.62 -13.81 18.13
C ASN A 27 -11.62 -13.73 16.59
N PRO A 28 -11.81 -14.86 15.89
CA PRO A 28 -12.02 -14.84 14.45
C PRO A 28 -13.19 -13.93 14.06
N GLY A 29 -12.98 -13.08 13.05
CA GLY A 29 -13.95 -12.08 12.60
C GLY A 29 -13.70 -10.66 13.14
N ASP A 30 -12.90 -10.51 14.20
CA ASP A 30 -12.49 -9.21 14.70
C ASP A 30 -11.49 -8.54 13.75
N GLU A 31 -11.51 -7.20 13.72
CA GLU A 31 -10.60 -6.38 12.91
C GLU A 31 -9.56 -5.67 13.80
N ILE A 32 -8.29 -5.77 13.41
CA ILE A 32 -7.20 -5.02 14.05
C ILE A 32 -6.81 -3.85 13.14
N ARG A 33 -7.11 -2.63 13.57
CA ARG A 33 -6.73 -1.40 12.86
C ARG A 33 -5.56 -0.72 13.54
N THR A 34 -4.53 -0.39 12.78
CA THR A 34 -3.39 0.43 13.22
C THR A 34 -3.41 1.76 12.49
N THR A 35 -3.43 2.86 13.25
CA THR A 35 -3.37 4.22 12.71
C THR A 35 -2.05 4.86 13.13
N CYS A 36 -1.29 5.34 12.14
CA CYS A 36 -0.06 6.09 12.37
C CYS A 36 -0.30 7.56 12.04
N THR A 37 0.09 8.45 12.95
CA THR A 37 0.09 9.90 12.73
C THR A 37 1.52 10.36 12.55
N TYR A 38 1.80 11.01 11.43
CA TYR A 38 3.13 11.51 11.09
C TYR A 38 3.20 13.01 11.28
N TYR A 39 4.36 13.50 11.69
CA TYR A 39 4.62 14.93 11.84
C TYR A 39 5.94 15.29 11.17
N PHE A 40 5.88 16.19 10.19
CA PHE A 40 7.02 16.58 9.37
C PHE A 40 7.36 18.03 9.69
N LEU A 41 8.35 18.26 10.56
CA LEU A 41 8.78 19.60 10.95
C LEU A 41 9.78 20.24 9.99
N SER A 42 10.55 19.43 9.28
CA SER A 42 11.81 19.87 8.65
C SER A 42 12.03 19.35 7.23
N SER A 43 11.05 18.65 6.64
CA SER A 43 11.14 18.17 5.26
C SER A 43 10.24 18.99 4.36
N ASN A 44 10.82 19.67 3.38
CA ASN A 44 10.06 20.23 2.25
C ASN A 44 9.72 19.17 1.19
N GLU A 45 10.19 17.93 1.38
CA GLU A 45 10.00 16.82 0.46
C GLU A 45 8.88 15.89 0.94
N THR A 46 8.15 15.32 -0.03
CA THR A 46 7.14 14.30 0.25
C THR A 46 7.82 12.99 0.65
N ILE A 47 7.57 12.52 1.86
CA ILE A 47 8.10 11.25 2.35
C ILE A 47 7.14 10.12 2.00
N PHE A 48 7.64 9.08 1.34
CA PHE A 48 6.86 7.92 0.94
C PHE A 48 7.11 6.73 1.87
N PHE A 49 6.23 5.72 1.77
CA PHE A 49 6.47 4.45 2.42
C PHE A 49 7.68 3.73 1.81
N GLY A 50 8.53 3.14 2.65
CA GLY A 50 9.69 2.37 2.18
C GLY A 50 10.46 1.67 3.29
N GLU A 51 11.58 1.04 2.91
CA GLU A 51 12.47 0.30 3.83
C GLU A 51 13.71 1.11 4.25
N GLY A 52 13.94 2.26 3.61
CA GLY A 52 15.08 3.14 3.87
C GLY A 52 14.88 4.01 5.11
N THR A 53 15.99 4.60 5.58
CA THR A 53 15.97 5.55 6.71
C THR A 53 15.32 6.88 6.39
N SER A 54 15.24 7.23 5.10
CA SER A 54 14.55 8.40 4.57
C SER A 54 13.05 8.16 4.35
N ASP A 55 12.59 6.91 4.52
CA ASP A 55 11.23 6.51 4.23
C ASP A 55 10.43 6.33 5.52
N GLU A 56 9.11 6.42 5.40
CA GLU A 56 8.22 6.17 6.53
C GLU A 56 7.65 4.74 6.54
N MET A 57 7.32 4.27 7.73
CA MET A 57 6.70 2.95 7.94
C MET A 57 5.53 3.06 8.92
N CYS A 58 4.48 2.29 8.70
CA CYS A 58 3.40 2.09 9.67
C CYS A 58 3.32 0.61 10.04
N TYR A 59 3.89 0.24 11.18
CA TYR A 59 3.83 -1.13 11.70
C TYR A 59 3.32 -1.15 13.14
N GLY A 60 2.31 -1.99 13.38
CA GLY A 60 1.91 -2.42 14.71
C GLY A 60 2.55 -3.78 14.99
N PHE A 61 3.32 -3.89 16.07
CA PHE A 61 3.80 -5.19 16.55
C PHE A 61 2.97 -5.61 17.74
N ILE A 62 2.53 -6.86 17.72
CA ILE A 62 1.65 -7.44 18.72
C ILE A 62 2.33 -8.68 19.29
N THR A 63 2.50 -8.73 20.61
CA THR A 63 2.80 -9.99 21.29
C THR A 63 1.50 -10.67 21.66
N TYR A 64 1.39 -11.96 21.39
CA TYR A 64 0.19 -12.74 21.66
C TYR A 64 0.50 -14.12 22.23
N TYR A 65 -0.52 -14.72 22.85
CA TYR A 65 -0.53 -16.12 23.22
C TYR A 65 -1.94 -16.70 23.12
N PRO A 66 -2.08 -18.03 22.98
CA PRO A 66 -1.00 -19.01 22.74
C PRO A 66 -0.52 -18.96 21.28
N ALA A 67 0.76 -19.24 21.06
CA ALA A 67 1.40 -19.05 19.74
C ALA A 67 0.79 -19.95 18.65
N GLN A 68 0.32 -21.14 19.04
CA GLN A 68 -0.27 -22.16 18.16
C GLN A 68 -1.56 -21.68 17.47
N ASN A 69 -2.18 -20.62 17.98
CA ASN A 69 -3.44 -20.09 17.46
C ASN A 69 -3.27 -19.19 16.22
N ILE A 70 -2.04 -18.85 15.84
CA ILE A 70 -1.76 -18.07 14.63
C ILE A 70 -0.93 -18.92 13.66
N ALA A 71 -1.49 -19.16 12.47
CA ALA A 71 -0.77 -19.84 11.38
C ALA A 71 0.27 -18.93 10.68
N LEU A 72 0.05 -17.61 10.69
CA LEU A 72 0.88 -16.62 10.01
C LEU A 72 1.31 -15.53 10.99
N PRO A 73 2.59 -15.47 11.43
CA PRO A 73 3.03 -14.58 12.50
C PRO A 73 3.09 -13.10 12.09
N TYR A 74 2.69 -12.77 10.86
CA TYR A 74 2.60 -11.41 10.35
C TYR A 74 1.42 -11.27 9.38
N CYS A 75 0.67 -10.18 9.52
CA CYS A 75 -0.25 -9.71 8.48
C CYS A 75 -0.15 -8.19 8.42
N THR A 76 -0.01 -7.65 7.20
CA THR A 76 -0.06 -6.20 6.94
C THR A 76 -0.91 -5.95 5.71
N THR A 77 -1.34 -4.72 5.53
CA THR A 77 -2.06 -4.29 4.34
C THR A 77 -1.16 -3.43 3.43
N TRP A 78 -1.51 -3.35 2.16
CA TRP A 78 -1.06 -2.32 1.23
C TRP A 78 -2.30 -1.62 0.72
N LYS A 79 -2.61 -0.44 1.28
CA LYS A 79 -3.92 0.19 1.10
C LYS A 79 -5.04 -0.82 1.41
N THR A 80 -5.92 -1.15 0.46
CA THR A 80 -6.98 -2.15 0.66
C THR A 80 -6.52 -3.61 0.52
N VAL A 81 -5.29 -3.86 0.07
CA VAL A 81 -4.79 -5.21 -0.21
C VAL A 81 -4.27 -5.87 1.06
N GLU A 82 -4.96 -6.88 1.55
CA GLU A 82 -4.53 -7.68 2.70
C GLU A 82 -3.47 -8.69 2.29
N LYS A 83 -2.20 -8.42 2.64
CA LYS A 83 -1.08 -9.24 2.18
C LYS A 83 -1.09 -10.66 2.75
N CYS A 84 -1.74 -10.90 3.88
CA CYS A 84 -1.81 -12.25 4.46
C CYS A 84 -2.77 -13.20 3.73
N LYS A 85 -3.74 -12.68 2.95
CA LYS A 85 -4.60 -13.52 2.08
C LYS A 85 -3.78 -14.38 1.12
N ARG A 86 -2.59 -13.90 0.74
CA ARG A 86 -1.57 -14.62 -0.06
C ARG A 86 -1.19 -16.01 0.46
N TYR A 87 -1.14 -16.15 1.78
CA TYR A 87 -0.63 -17.35 2.44
C TYR A 87 -1.76 -18.22 3.01
N MET A 88 -3.00 -17.76 2.84
CA MET A 88 -4.20 -18.41 3.32
C MET A 88 -4.71 -19.40 2.25
N PRO A 89 -4.76 -20.71 2.53
CA PRO A 89 -5.14 -21.73 1.55
C PRO A 89 -6.50 -21.48 0.89
N GLN A 90 -7.45 -20.92 1.64
CA GLN A 90 -8.82 -20.66 1.18
C GLN A 90 -8.92 -19.67 0.03
N PHE A 91 -7.91 -18.82 -0.20
CA PHE A 91 -7.91 -17.86 -1.31
C PHE A 91 -7.23 -18.41 -2.57
N GLY A 92 -6.71 -19.65 -2.55
CA GLY A 92 -6.13 -20.30 -3.73
C GLY A 92 -4.97 -19.55 -4.39
N GLY A 93 -4.34 -18.61 -3.67
CA GLY A 93 -3.29 -17.74 -4.21
C GLY A 93 -3.78 -16.59 -5.11
N ILE A 94 -5.09 -16.33 -5.18
CA ILE A 94 -5.69 -15.23 -5.92
C ILE A 94 -6.01 -14.07 -4.96
N ILE A 95 -5.61 -12.85 -5.31
CA ILE A 95 -5.90 -11.64 -4.53
C ILE A 95 -6.46 -10.59 -5.48
N ASP A 96 -7.70 -10.15 -5.24
CA ASP A 96 -8.41 -9.15 -6.06
C ASP A 96 -8.41 -9.49 -7.57
N GLY A 97 -8.52 -10.78 -7.88
CA GLY A 97 -8.46 -11.33 -9.24
C GLY A 97 -7.05 -11.63 -9.75
N CYS A 98 -6.00 -11.11 -9.12
CA CYS A 98 -4.63 -11.34 -9.54
C CYS A 98 -4.07 -12.67 -9.01
N LYS A 99 -3.64 -13.55 -9.93
CA LYS A 99 -2.76 -14.70 -9.64
C LYS A 99 -1.32 -14.25 -9.42
N TRP A 100 -1.09 -13.58 -8.28
CA TRP A 100 0.15 -12.82 -8.05
C TRP A 100 1.43 -13.68 -8.11
N LYS A 101 1.38 -14.98 -7.74
CA LYS A 101 2.53 -15.91 -7.84
C LYS A 101 2.97 -16.08 -9.30
N ASP A 102 2.00 -16.37 -10.15
CA ASP A 102 2.21 -16.64 -11.56
C ASP A 102 2.62 -15.34 -12.27
N PHE A 103 2.02 -14.21 -11.87
CA PHE A 103 2.39 -12.89 -12.37
C PHE A 103 3.84 -12.54 -12.07
N LEU A 104 4.31 -12.71 -10.82
CA LEU A 104 5.68 -12.40 -10.42
C LEU A 104 6.71 -13.49 -10.78
N SER A 105 6.29 -14.57 -11.43
CA SER A 105 7.19 -15.66 -11.80
C SER A 105 8.22 -15.18 -12.84
N GLY A 106 9.46 -15.69 -12.74
CA GLY A 106 10.58 -15.21 -13.55
C GLY A 106 10.47 -15.41 -15.07
N GLY A 107 9.47 -16.18 -15.53
CA GLY A 107 9.18 -16.45 -16.94
C GLY A 107 7.84 -15.88 -17.41
N ASN A 108 7.25 -14.93 -16.67
CA ASN A 108 5.98 -14.34 -17.09
C ASN A 108 6.16 -13.49 -18.36
N GLU A 109 5.59 -13.94 -19.48
CA GLU A 109 5.68 -13.28 -20.78
C GLU A 109 5.13 -11.85 -20.77
N TYR A 110 4.09 -11.59 -19.96
CA TYR A 110 3.50 -10.26 -19.83
C TYR A 110 4.46 -9.25 -19.21
N ILE A 111 5.28 -9.67 -18.23
CA ILE A 111 6.34 -8.78 -17.69
C ILE A 111 7.35 -8.45 -18.79
N GLY A 112 7.74 -9.43 -19.61
CA GLY A 112 8.62 -9.20 -20.75
C GLY A 112 8.06 -8.19 -21.73
N PHE A 113 6.79 -8.38 -22.14
CA PHE A 113 6.06 -7.45 -23.01
C PHE A 113 5.99 -6.04 -22.42
N MET A 114 5.59 -5.93 -21.14
CA MET A 114 5.52 -4.66 -20.42
C MET A 114 6.85 -3.92 -20.42
N MET A 115 7.96 -4.63 -20.20
CA MET A 115 9.30 -4.03 -20.21
C MET A 115 9.70 -3.52 -21.59
N ILE A 116 9.36 -4.25 -22.65
CA ILE A 116 9.60 -3.82 -24.04
C ILE A 116 8.77 -2.57 -24.36
N GLU A 117 7.47 -2.56 -24.02
CA GLU A 117 6.58 -1.42 -24.26
C GLU A 117 7.08 -0.15 -23.56
N LEU A 118 7.51 -0.26 -22.30
CA LEU A 118 8.12 0.86 -21.57
C LEU A 118 9.42 1.33 -22.24
N ALA A 119 10.29 0.41 -22.64
CA ALA A 119 11.57 0.78 -23.27
C ALA A 119 11.41 1.45 -24.64
N MET A 120 10.38 1.07 -25.41
CA MET A 120 10.15 1.59 -26.76
C MET A 120 9.37 2.91 -26.77
N HIS A 121 8.45 3.10 -25.83
CA HIS A 121 7.49 4.22 -25.88
C HIS A 121 7.67 5.23 -24.76
N CYS A 122 8.38 4.89 -23.69
CA CYS A 122 8.60 5.77 -22.56
C CYS A 122 10.06 6.23 -22.49
N ASN A 123 10.25 7.53 -22.26
CA ASN A 123 11.51 8.10 -21.81
C ASN A 123 11.35 8.59 -20.36
N THR A 124 12.27 9.42 -19.87
CA THR A 124 12.21 9.99 -18.52
C THR A 124 11.09 11.03 -18.33
N THR A 125 10.34 11.36 -19.38
CA THR A 125 9.26 12.34 -19.39
C THR A 125 7.97 11.66 -19.87
N CYS A 126 6.83 11.95 -19.24
CA CYS A 126 5.58 11.26 -19.55
C CYS A 126 4.93 11.82 -20.83
N SER A 127 5.45 11.41 -21.98
CA SER A 127 4.82 11.76 -23.27
C SER A 127 3.42 11.16 -23.37
N LEU A 128 2.54 11.79 -24.17
CA LEU A 128 1.17 11.28 -24.42
C LEU A 128 1.17 9.80 -24.84
N ASN A 129 2.10 9.40 -25.71
CA ASN A 129 2.27 8.02 -26.15
C ASN A 129 2.64 7.09 -24.98
N CYS A 130 3.61 7.48 -24.14
CA CYS A 130 3.97 6.72 -22.95
C CYS A 130 2.78 6.57 -22.00
N THR A 131 2.06 7.66 -21.72
CA THR A 131 0.89 7.66 -20.81
C THR A 131 -0.21 6.72 -21.31
N GLU A 132 -0.47 6.70 -22.62
CA GLU A 132 -1.44 5.77 -23.22
C GLU A 132 -0.99 4.31 -23.05
N LYS A 133 0.29 4.00 -23.32
CA LYS A 133 0.84 2.65 -23.11
C LYS A 133 0.78 2.22 -21.66
N VAL A 134 1.16 3.09 -20.73
CA VAL A 134 1.06 2.85 -19.29
C VAL A 134 -0.39 2.57 -18.89
N ARG A 135 -1.36 3.32 -19.43
CA ARG A 135 -2.78 3.10 -19.17
C ARG A 135 -3.23 1.72 -19.63
N ASN A 136 -2.86 1.31 -20.85
CA ASN A 136 -3.21 0.00 -21.40
C ASN A 136 -2.56 -1.13 -20.60
N LEU A 137 -1.30 -0.98 -20.18
CA LEU A 137 -0.63 -1.95 -19.32
C LEU A 137 -1.34 -2.14 -17.98
N ARG A 138 -1.95 -1.07 -17.44
CA ARG A 138 -2.72 -1.12 -16.18
C ARG A 138 -4.11 -1.74 -16.31
N GLU A 139 -4.57 -2.10 -17.51
CA GLU A 139 -5.83 -2.84 -17.68
C GLU A 139 -5.70 -4.30 -17.23
N HIS A 140 -4.48 -4.84 -17.18
CA HIS A 140 -4.22 -6.19 -16.70
C HIS A 140 -4.67 -6.37 -15.24
N GLU A 141 -5.24 -7.54 -14.92
CA GLU A 141 -5.84 -7.84 -13.61
C GLU A 141 -4.86 -7.65 -12.43
N CYS A 142 -3.57 -7.90 -12.67
CA CYS A 142 -2.50 -7.72 -11.69
C CYS A 142 -1.86 -6.32 -11.67
N LEU A 143 -2.23 -5.40 -12.56
CA LEU A 143 -1.68 -4.03 -12.64
C LEU A 143 -2.74 -2.93 -12.44
N ARG A 144 -4.02 -3.31 -12.31
CA ARG A 144 -5.12 -2.40 -11.97
C ARG A 144 -5.25 -2.20 -10.45
N GLY A 145 -5.74 -1.03 -10.06
CA GLY A 145 -6.08 -0.70 -8.67
C GLY A 145 -4.94 -0.86 -7.67
N ASP A 146 -5.28 -1.09 -6.41
CA ASP A 146 -4.32 -1.17 -5.30
C ASP A 146 -3.45 -2.44 -5.36
N ILE A 147 -3.97 -3.55 -5.87
CA ILE A 147 -3.17 -4.75 -6.14
C ILE A 147 -2.10 -4.47 -7.21
N GLY A 148 -2.45 -3.69 -8.23
CA GLY A 148 -1.53 -3.23 -9.25
C GLY A 148 -0.41 -2.37 -8.70
N ASP A 149 -0.74 -1.38 -7.87
CA ASP A 149 0.26 -0.54 -7.20
C ASP A 149 1.21 -1.39 -6.33
N PHE A 150 0.68 -2.41 -5.65
CA PHE A 150 1.50 -3.34 -4.87
C PHE A 150 2.41 -4.21 -5.75
N MET A 151 1.91 -4.72 -6.89
CA MET A 151 2.72 -5.51 -7.84
C MET A 151 3.83 -4.65 -8.45
N ILE A 152 3.52 -3.43 -8.87
CA ILE A 152 4.49 -2.43 -9.38
C ILE A 152 5.57 -2.19 -8.33
N PHE A 153 5.20 -1.92 -7.07
CA PHE A 153 6.15 -1.76 -5.97
C PHE A 153 7.08 -2.97 -5.80
N LYS A 154 6.57 -4.20 -5.95
CA LYS A 154 7.39 -5.41 -5.90
C LYS A 154 8.34 -5.54 -7.08
N LEU A 155 7.87 -5.21 -8.28
CA LEU A 155 8.65 -5.34 -9.51
C LEU A 155 9.73 -4.26 -9.65
N GLN A 156 9.50 -3.04 -9.14
CA GLN A 156 10.47 -1.94 -9.16
C GLN A 156 11.84 -2.32 -8.56
N ARG A 157 11.86 -3.18 -7.54
CA ARG A 157 13.12 -3.67 -6.94
C ARG A 157 14.00 -4.45 -7.92
N LYS A 158 13.38 -5.15 -8.87
CA LYS A 158 14.06 -5.97 -9.88
C LYS A 158 14.25 -5.22 -11.20
N TYR A 159 13.31 -4.35 -11.54
CA TYR A 159 13.25 -3.63 -12.81
C TYR A 159 12.98 -2.15 -12.54
N PRO A 160 14.03 -1.31 -12.41
CA PRO A 160 13.87 0.10 -12.07
C PRO A 160 13.00 0.89 -13.05
N SER A 161 13.01 0.55 -14.35
CA SER A 161 12.20 1.22 -15.38
C SER A 161 10.69 1.13 -15.15
N ILE A 162 10.23 0.19 -14.32
CA ILE A 162 8.81 0.08 -13.92
C ILE A 162 8.38 1.27 -13.05
N SER A 163 9.30 2.09 -12.51
CA SER A 163 8.94 3.36 -11.86
C SER A 163 8.10 4.27 -12.76
N LEU A 164 8.36 4.25 -14.08
CA LEU A 164 7.62 5.04 -15.07
C LEU A 164 6.12 4.73 -15.10
N ILE A 165 5.71 3.49 -14.78
CA ILE A 165 4.28 3.14 -14.67
C ILE A 165 3.63 3.94 -13.53
N LYS A 166 4.33 4.11 -12.41
CA LYS A 166 3.83 4.89 -11.28
C LYS A 166 3.83 6.37 -11.64
N ASP A 167 4.93 6.87 -12.19
CA ASP A 167 5.16 8.29 -12.41
C ASP A 167 4.21 8.84 -13.49
N CYS A 168 4.08 8.14 -14.62
CA CYS A 168 3.25 8.60 -15.75
C CYS A 168 1.76 8.31 -15.60
N PHE A 169 1.37 7.43 -14.68
CA PHE A 169 -0.06 7.20 -14.41
C PHE A 169 -0.69 8.30 -13.53
N GLN A 170 0.11 9.07 -12.80
CA GLN A 170 -0.40 10.08 -11.85
C GLN A 170 -0.69 11.46 -12.45
N GLU A 171 -0.27 11.74 -13.69
CA GLU A 171 -0.40 13.09 -14.28
C GLU A 171 -1.85 13.55 -14.55
N ASN A 172 -2.86 12.67 -14.43
CA ASN A 172 -4.28 13.04 -14.52
C ASN A 172 -4.95 13.40 -13.18
N LYS A 173 -4.21 13.52 -12.08
CA LYS A 173 -4.77 13.97 -10.78
C LYS A 173 -4.71 15.48 -10.54
N SER A 174 -4.18 16.27 -11.48
CA SER A 174 -4.09 17.74 -11.39
C SER A 174 -5.46 18.45 -11.38
N ASP A 175 -6.52 17.83 -11.90
CA ASP A 175 -7.84 18.48 -11.99
C ASP A 175 -8.75 18.29 -10.77
N ASN A 176 -8.41 17.40 -9.83
CA ASN A 176 -9.28 17.10 -8.67
C ASN A 176 -8.83 17.75 -7.35
N LEU A 177 -7.67 18.39 -7.29
CA LEU A 177 -7.24 19.15 -6.10
C LEU A 177 -7.87 20.55 -6.02
N LYS A 178 -8.41 21.09 -7.13
CA LYS A 178 -9.14 22.36 -7.11
C LYS A 178 -10.58 22.22 -6.61
N ALA A 179 -11.17 21.02 -6.60
CA ALA A 179 -12.56 20.82 -6.20
C ALA A 179 -12.77 20.80 -4.66
N TYR A 180 -11.75 20.41 -3.88
CA TYR A 180 -11.86 20.34 -2.42
C TYR A 180 -11.65 21.69 -1.72
N SER A 181 -11.07 22.69 -2.41
CA SER A 181 -10.86 24.01 -1.82
C SER A 181 -12.13 24.88 -1.77
N TYR A 182 -13.12 24.63 -2.62
CA TYR A 182 -14.37 25.40 -2.63
C TYR A 182 -15.47 24.81 -1.73
N CYS A 183 -15.40 23.52 -1.39
CA CYS A 183 -16.43 22.85 -0.59
C CYS A 183 -16.30 23.18 0.93
N LEU A 184 -15.09 23.51 1.39
CA LEU A 184 -14.83 23.91 2.79
C LEU A 184 -15.18 25.37 3.09
N ILE A 185 -15.23 26.23 2.07
CA ILE A 185 -15.55 27.66 2.25
C ILE A 185 -17.07 27.86 2.40
N LEU A 186 -17.91 27.04 1.74
CA LEU A 186 -19.36 27.16 1.85
C LEU A 186 -19.93 26.67 3.19
N SER A 187 -19.29 25.71 3.86
CA SER A 187 -19.77 25.17 5.14
C SER A 187 -19.45 26.06 6.35
N LEU A 188 -18.46 26.95 6.24
CA LEU A 188 -18.18 27.96 7.28
C LEU A 188 -19.09 29.19 7.18
N ALA A 189 -19.65 29.51 6.01
CA ALA A 189 -20.55 30.65 5.85
C ALA A 189 -21.96 30.41 6.43
N ILE A 190 -22.41 29.15 6.50
CA ILE A 190 -23.76 28.82 6.98
C ILE A 190 -23.83 28.76 8.51
N MET A 191 -22.71 28.56 9.22
CA MET A 191 -22.70 28.53 10.69
C MET A 191 -22.58 29.92 11.36
N TYR A 192 -22.39 30.99 10.59
CA TYR A 192 -22.30 32.36 11.13
C TYR A 192 -23.56 33.21 10.89
N PHE A 193 -24.58 32.67 10.22
CA PHE A 193 -25.90 33.29 10.05
C PHE A 193 -27.01 32.28 10.30
N SER A 194 -27.21 31.89 11.56
CA SER A 194 -28.46 31.36 12.12
C SER A 194 -28.41 31.47 13.64
#